data_AF-A0A6L6IZV2-F1
#
_entry.id   AF-A0A6L6IZV2-F1
#
_cell.length_a   1.000
_cell.length_b   1.000
_cell.length_c   1.000
_cell.angle_alpha   90.00
_cell.angle_beta   90.00
_cell.angle_gamma   90.00
#
_symmetry.space_group_name_H-M   'P 1'
#
loop_
_entity.id
_entity.type
_entity.pdbx_description
1 polymer ?
#
loop_
_entity_poly.entity_id
_entity_poly.type
_entity_poly.pdbx_seq_one_letter_code
_entity_poly.pdbx_strand_id
1 'polypeptide(L)'
;MSMMNHLSAFADRAVRAAVPALPKYAVALVDRRTGKPHMISGIPLVLMTCEPVTASQDLMRNRDPRLWDTFIERMDGKERRQ
;
A
#
# COMPACT_ATOMS: atom_id res chain seq x y z
N MET A 1 30.75 9.23 33.51
CA MET A 1 29.52 9.83 32.94
C MET A 1 28.79 8.75 32.18
N SER A 2 27.53 8.56 32.55
CA SER A 2 26.85 7.27 32.58
C SER A 2 26.48 6.70 31.20
N MET A 3 26.76 5.41 31.08
CA MET A 3 26.40 4.46 30.04
C MET A 3 24.90 4.13 30.13
N MET A 4 24.05 5.16 30.11
CA MET A 4 22.62 5.09 30.44
C MET A 4 21.72 5.65 29.32
N ASN A 5 22.27 5.80 28.10
CA ASN A 5 21.56 6.26 26.91
C ASN A 5 21.26 5.15 25.88
N HIS A 6 21.81 3.95 26.05
CA HIS A 6 21.63 2.86 25.09
C HIS A 6 20.39 1.99 25.35
N LEU A 7 19.97 1.84 26.60
CA LEU A 7 18.78 1.06 26.94
C LEU A 7 17.48 1.74 26.45
N SER A 8 17.41 3.06 26.58
CA SER A 8 16.29 3.88 26.13
C SER A 8 16.16 3.88 24.61
N ALA A 9 17.29 3.94 23.88
CA ALA A 9 17.29 3.82 22.41
C ALA A 9 16.85 2.43 21.92
N PHE A 10 17.22 1.37 22.65
CA PHE A 10 16.76 0.01 22.34
C PHE A 10 15.26 -0.15 22.61
N ALA A 11 14.75 0.40 23.72
CA ALA A 11 13.33 0.41 24.02
C ALA A 11 12.51 1.18 22.96
N ASP A 12 12.97 2.36 22.51
CA ASP A 12 12.27 3.14 21.47
C ASP A 12 12.20 2.39 20.13
N ARG A 13 13.29 1.71 19.76
CA ARG A 13 13.35 0.87 18.56
C ARG A 13 12.49 -0.39 18.68
N ALA A 14 12.47 -1.02 19.86
CA ALA A 14 11.62 -2.18 20.14
C ALA A 14 10.13 -1.79 20.12
N VAL A 15 9.78 -0.62 20.67
CA VAL A 15 8.42 -0.07 20.61
C VAL A 15 8.02 0.23 19.16
N ARG A 16 8.86 0.87 18.34
CA ARG A 16 8.59 1.08 16.91
C ARG A 16 8.46 -0.23 16.11
N ALA A 17 9.19 -1.28 16.49
CA ALA A 17 9.09 -2.60 15.88
C ALA A 17 7.83 -3.37 16.34
N ALA A 18 7.32 -3.07 17.53
CA ALA A 18 6.14 -3.69 18.12
C ALA A 18 4.83 -2.99 17.73
N VAL A 19 4.86 -1.74 17.23
CA VAL A 19 3.69 -1.12 16.60
C VAL A 19 3.41 -1.93 15.33
N PRO A 20 2.24 -2.60 15.23
CA PRO A 20 1.89 -3.32 14.01
C PRO A 20 1.92 -2.33 12.85
N ALA A 21 2.79 -2.59 11.87
CA ALA A 21 2.80 -1.80 10.64
C ALA A 21 1.39 -1.84 10.06
N LEU A 22 0.81 -0.66 9.80
CA LEU A 22 -0.52 -0.57 9.19
C LEU A 22 -0.54 -1.42 7.91
N PRO A 23 -1.62 -2.19 7.67
CA PRO A 23 -1.72 -3.01 6.48
C PRO A 23 -1.58 -2.12 5.26
N LYS A 24 -0.67 -2.50 4.36
CA LYS A 24 -0.48 -1.80 3.08
C LYS A 24 -1.29 -2.49 2.01
N TYR A 25 -1.82 -1.72 1.09
CA TYR A 25 -2.61 -2.19 -0.04
C TYR A 25 -2.05 -1.59 -1.31
N ALA A 26 -2.04 -2.39 -2.37
CA ALA A 26 -1.83 -1.96 -3.73
C ALA A 26 -3.20 -1.83 -4.39
N VAL A 27 -3.54 -0.65 -4.89
CA VAL A 27 -4.78 -0.38 -5.61
C VAL A 27 -4.45 -0.07 -7.06
N ALA A 28 -4.88 -0.93 -7.98
CA ALA A 28 -4.67 -0.77 -9.41
C ALA A 28 -5.98 -0.37 -10.09
N LEU A 29 -5.90 0.49 -11.10
CA LEU A 29 -7.03 0.77 -11.99
C LEU A 29 -7.05 -0.28 -13.10
N VAL A 30 -8.19 -0.91 -13.36
CA VAL A 30 -8.33 -1.98 -14.37
C VAL A 30 -9.44 -1.65 -15.36
N ASP A 31 -9.21 -1.95 -16.64
CA ASP A 31 -10.23 -1.87 -17.67
C ASP A 31 -11.13 -3.11 -17.62
N ARG A 32 -12.43 -2.92 -17.40
CA ARG A 32 -13.41 -4.01 -17.28
C ARG A 32 -13.60 -4.82 -18.55
N ARG A 33 -13.35 -4.21 -19.72
CA ARG A 33 -13.51 -4.88 -21.01
C ARG A 33 -12.37 -5.85 -21.29
N THR A 34 -11.16 -5.52 -20.82
CA THR A 34 -9.94 -6.27 -21.15
C THR A 34 -9.35 -7.02 -19.95
N GLY A 35 -9.78 -6.68 -18.74
CA GLY A 35 -9.19 -7.17 -17.48
C GLY A 35 -7.77 -6.67 -17.23
N LYS A 36 -7.25 -5.74 -18.05
CA LYS A 36 -5.86 -5.28 -17.98
C LYS A 36 -5.74 -4.06 -17.07
N PRO A 37 -4.61 -3.91 -16.36
CA PRO A 37 -4.35 -2.68 -15.61
C PRO A 37 -4.20 -1.49 -16.56
N HIS A 38 -4.61 -0.33 -16.09
CA HIS A 38 -4.35 0.94 -16.75
C HIS A 38 -2.85 1.20 -16.73
N MET A 39 -2.29 1.55 -17.89
CA MET A 39 -0.86 1.77 -18.06
C MET A 39 -0.58 3.26 -18.29
N ILE A 40 0.43 3.82 -17.62
CA ILE A 40 0.97 5.15 -17.87
C ILE A 40 2.41 4.96 -18.37
N SER A 41 2.69 5.39 -19.59
CA SER A 41 4.01 5.24 -20.23
C SER A 41 4.56 3.80 -20.19
N GLY A 42 3.67 2.80 -20.34
CA GLY A 42 4.04 1.39 -20.32
C GLY A 42 4.23 0.78 -18.93
N ILE A 43 3.89 1.50 -17.85
CA ILE A 43 3.97 1.03 -16.47
C ILE A 43 2.54 0.95 -15.89
N PRO A 44 2.16 -0.14 -15.20
CA PRO A 44 0.84 -0.23 -14.59
C PRO A 44 0.68 0.81 -13.49
N LEU A 45 -0.43 1.54 -13.51
CA LEU A 45 -0.78 2.47 -12.44
C LEU A 45 -1.22 1.68 -11.21
N VAL A 46 -0.39 1.71 -10.17
CA VAL A 46 -0.65 1.09 -8.87
C VAL A 46 -0.41 2.13 -7.77
N LEU A 47 -1.42 2.37 -6.94
CA LEU A 47 -1.37 3.26 -5.79
C LEU A 47 -1.17 2.46 -4.51
N MET A 48 -0.11 2.76 -3.77
CA MET A 48 0.15 2.15 -2.46
C MET A 48 -0.49 2.97 -1.35
N THR A 49 -1.31 2.35 -0.50
CA THR A 49 -2.08 3.04 0.54
C THR A 49 -2.37 2.16 1.75
N CYS A 50 -2.67 2.77 2.89
CA CYS A 50 -3.28 2.08 4.04
C CYS A 50 -4.81 2.20 4.06
N GLU A 51 -5.38 3.01 3.16
CA GLU A 51 -6.81 3.31 3.03
C GLU A 51 -7.31 2.93 1.63
N PRO A 52 -7.48 1.63 1.34
CA PRO A 52 -7.75 1.15 -0.02
C PRO A 52 -9.10 1.61 -0.59
N VAL A 53 -10.10 1.83 0.27
CA VAL A 53 -11.43 2.28 -0.15
C VAL A 53 -11.40 3.74 -0.61
N THR A 54 -10.80 4.63 0.17
CA THR A 54 -10.64 6.06 -0.19
C THR A 54 -9.82 6.19 -1.47
N ALA A 55 -8.70 5.45 -1.56
CA ALA A 55 -7.87 5.43 -2.75
C ALA A 55 -8.60 4.91 -4.01
N SER A 56 -9.45 3.89 -3.86
CA SER A 56 -10.29 3.39 -4.96
C SER A 56 -11.28 4.45 -5.42
N GLN A 57 -11.94 5.17 -4.51
CA GLN A 57 -12.86 6.26 -4.84
C GLN A 57 -12.15 7.38 -5.60
N ASP A 58 -10.97 7.79 -5.14
CA ASP A 58 -10.16 8.81 -5.81
C ASP A 58 -9.67 8.35 -7.19
N LEU A 59 -9.25 7.09 -7.33
CA LEU A 59 -8.91 6.49 -8.62
C LEU A 59 -10.11 6.35 -9.55
N MET A 60 -11.33 6.22 -9.04
CA MET A 60 -12.54 6.16 -9.87
C MET A 60 -13.16 7.53 -10.13
N ARG A 61 -12.69 8.58 -9.45
CA ARG A 61 -13.20 9.94 -9.61
C ARG A 61 -13.07 10.40 -11.07
N ASN A 62 -14.18 10.87 -11.63
CA ASN A 62 -14.30 11.30 -13.02
C ASN A 62 -14.04 10.19 -14.06
N ARG A 63 -14.21 8.91 -13.69
CA ARG A 63 -14.11 7.76 -14.61
C ARG A 63 -15.46 7.06 -14.74
N ASP A 64 -15.70 6.44 -15.91
CA ASP A 64 -16.91 5.66 -16.15
C ASP A 64 -16.80 4.27 -15.50
N PRO A 65 -17.68 3.90 -14.54
CA PRO A 65 -17.67 2.60 -13.88
C PRO A 65 -18.08 1.42 -14.78
N ARG A 66 -18.59 1.68 -15.98
CA ARG A 66 -18.82 0.65 -17.02
C ARG A 66 -17.53 0.24 -17.72
N LEU A 67 -16.53 1.12 -17.75
CA LEU A 67 -15.25 0.91 -18.41
C LEU A 67 -14.13 0.61 -17.43
N TRP A 68 -14.15 1.25 -16.27
CA TRP A 68 -13.09 1.16 -15.27
C TRP A 68 -13.59 0.52 -13.98
N ASP A 69 -12.69 -0.19 -13.32
CA ASP A 69 -12.86 -0.73 -11.98
C ASP A 69 -11.53 -0.66 -11.24
N THR A 70 -11.53 -0.95 -9.94
CA THR A 70 -10.30 -0.97 -9.12
C THR A 70 -10.05 -2.36 -8.58
N PHE A 71 -8.80 -2.80 -8.66
CA PHE A 71 -8.33 -4.04 -8.04
C PHE A 71 -7.53 -3.70 -6.79
N ILE A 72 -7.89 -4.30 -5.65
CA ILE A 72 -7.25 -4.06 -4.35
C ILE A 72 -6.53 -5.35 -3.94
N GLU A 73 -5.21 -5.29 -3.85
CA GLU A 73 -4.36 -6.36 -3.32
C GLU A 73 -3.83 -5.93 -1.95
N ARG A 74 -4.03 -6.78 -0.94
CA ARG A 74 -3.45 -6.57 0.38
C ARG A 74 -1.98 -7.00 0.37
N MET A 75 -1.10 -6.06 0.67
CA MET A 75 0.33 -6.29 0.84
C MET A 75 0.63 -6.59 2.30
N ASP A 76 -0.01 -7.65 2.82
CA ASP A 76 0.49 -8.27 4.04
C ASP A 76 1.89 -8.75 3.75
N GLY A 77 2.82 -8.52 4.67
CA GLY A 77 4.22 -8.84 4.49
C GLY A 77 4.39 -10.24 3.91
N LYS A 78 4.50 -10.33 2.58
CA LYS A 78 5.33 -11.35 1.95
C LYS A 78 6.67 -11.10 2.63
N GLU A 79 6.96 -11.94 3.62
CA GLU A 79 8.31 -12.12 4.12
C GLU A 79 9.20 -12.05 2.89
N ARG A 80 10.20 -11.17 2.95
CA ARG A 80 11.30 -11.26 2.02
C ARG A 80 11.82 -12.69 2.15
N ARG A 81 11.46 -13.59 1.22
CA ARG A 81 12.22 -14.82 1.02
C ARG A 81 13.57 -14.35 0.50
N GLN A 82 14.51 -14.28 1.44
CA GLN A 82 15.95 -14.22 1.17
C GLN A 82 16.37 -15.47 0.41
#